data_AF-A0A7Y4IGM6-F1
#
_entry.id   AF-A0A7Y4IGM6-F1
#
_cell.length_a   1.000
_cell.length_b   1.000
_cell.length_c   1.000
_cell.angle_alpha   90.00
_cell.angle_beta   90.00
_cell.angle_gamma   90.00
#
_symmetry.space_group_name_H-M   'P 1'
#
loop_
_entity.id
_entity.type
_entity.pdbx_description
1 polymer ?
#
loop_
_entity_poly.entity_id
_entity_poly.type
_entity_poly.pdbx_seq_one_letter_code
_entity_poly.pdbx_strand_id
1 'polypeptide(L)'
;MLTIRAEQMAALQRASERTLIERLSAHVTLRWGVMAGGAAREAWISDAVLRARGYRLKSEQDITEFVDLTFEFGREFDLEARHAAGAAILKCRQLAAARMRQLRGWAASARGSAGKEA
;
A
#
# COMPACT_ATOMS: atom_id res chain seq x y z
N MET A 1 -13.31 35.08 3.09
CA MET A 1 -13.13 34.52 1.73
C MET A 1 -12.10 33.38 1.65
N LEU A 2 -11.16 33.26 2.61
CA LEU A 2 -10.22 32.12 2.68
C LEU A 2 -10.88 30.79 3.13
N THR A 3 -11.94 30.83 3.94
CA THR A 3 -12.61 29.64 4.52
C THR A 3 -13.30 28.77 3.47
N ILE A 4 -14.04 29.37 2.54
CA ILE A 4 -14.73 28.65 1.45
C ILE A 4 -13.73 27.87 0.59
N ARG A 5 -12.55 28.45 0.32
CA ARG A 5 -11.48 27.79 -0.43
C ARG A 5 -10.91 26.58 0.31
N ALA A 6 -10.77 26.67 1.64
CA ALA A 6 -10.29 25.55 2.45
C ALA A 6 -11.28 24.37 2.46
N GLU A 7 -12.57 24.66 2.60
CA GLU A 7 -13.63 23.66 2.57
C GLU A 7 -13.73 22.95 1.21
N GLN A 8 -13.63 23.70 0.11
CA GLN A 8 -13.61 23.16 -1.24
C GLN A 8 -12.40 22.26 -1.49
N MET A 9 -11.20 22.68 -1.06
CA MET A 9 -10.00 21.85 -1.17
C MET A 9 -10.10 20.57 -0.35
N ALA A 10 -10.65 20.64 0.86
CA ALA A 10 -10.88 19.46 1.70
C ALA A 10 -11.92 18.51 1.10
N ALA A 11 -12.96 19.03 0.43
CA ALA A 11 -13.92 18.21 -0.29
C ALA A 11 -13.29 17.50 -1.49
N LEU A 12 -12.49 18.21 -2.30
CA LEU A 12 -11.74 17.64 -3.43
C LEU A 12 -10.76 16.55 -2.99
N GLN A 13 -10.06 16.76 -1.88
CA GLN A 13 -9.13 15.79 -1.34
C GLN A 13 -9.85 14.51 -0.88
N ARG A 14 -10.97 14.65 -0.16
CA ARG A 14 -11.80 13.51 0.27
C ARG A 14 -12.37 12.72 -0.93
N ALA A 15 -12.84 13.42 -1.97
CA ALA A 15 -13.34 12.77 -3.17
C ALA A 15 -12.23 11.99 -3.88
N SER A 16 -11.04 12.58 -4.01
CA SER A 16 -9.88 11.92 -4.63
C SER A 16 -9.40 10.71 -3.84
N GLU A 17 -9.40 10.78 -2.50
CA GLU A 17 -9.09 9.64 -1.64
C GLU A 17 -10.11 8.51 -1.82
N ARG A 18 -11.40 8.83 -1.83
CA ARG A 18 -12.45 7.84 -2.06
C ARG A 18 -12.28 7.13 -3.40
N THR A 19 -12.05 7.87 -4.49
CA THR A 19 -11.81 7.28 -5.82
C THR A 19 -10.58 6.37 -5.82
N LEU A 20 -9.50 6.75 -5.14
CA LEU A 20 -8.32 5.90 -5.01
C LEU A 20 -8.65 4.59 -4.30
N ILE A 21 -9.37 4.65 -3.16
CA ILE A 21 -9.76 3.45 -2.41
C ILE A 21 -10.69 2.54 -3.22
N GLU A 22 -11.64 3.11 -3.97
CA GLU A 22 -12.53 2.36 -4.87
C GLU A 22 -11.74 1.62 -5.96
N ARG A 23 -10.78 2.29 -6.61
CA ARG A 23 -9.91 1.66 -7.63
C ARG A 23 -9.02 0.57 -7.05
N LEU A 24 -8.41 0.81 -5.89
CA LEU A 24 -7.61 -0.18 -5.18
C LEU A 24 -8.46 -1.38 -4.74
N SER A 25 -9.69 -1.13 -4.30
CA SER A 25 -10.62 -2.21 -3.91
C SER A 25 -10.96 -3.08 -5.12
N ALA A 26 -11.25 -2.47 -6.28
CA ALA A 26 -11.47 -3.22 -7.52
C ALA A 26 -10.23 -4.02 -7.93
N HIS A 27 -9.03 -3.42 -7.88
CA HIS A 27 -7.76 -4.08 -8.17
C HIS A 27 -7.51 -5.29 -7.27
N VAL A 28 -7.62 -5.11 -5.95
CA VAL A 28 -7.45 -6.19 -4.97
C VAL A 28 -8.47 -7.32 -5.20
N THR A 29 -9.72 -6.96 -5.51
CA THR A 29 -10.77 -7.94 -5.83
C THR A 29 -10.42 -8.78 -7.04
N LEU A 30 -9.92 -8.14 -8.11
CA LEU A 30 -9.50 -8.81 -9.33
C LEU A 30 -8.31 -9.74 -9.09
N ARG A 31 -7.32 -9.28 -8.30
CA ARG A 31 -6.04 -9.97 -8.12
C ARG A 31 -6.10 -11.09 -7.07
N TRP A 32 -6.77 -10.86 -5.96
CA TRP A 32 -6.78 -11.74 -4.78
C TRP A 32 -8.14 -12.42 -4.55
N GLY A 33 -9.16 -12.08 -5.35
CA GLY A 33 -10.52 -12.59 -5.16
C GLY A 33 -11.26 -11.91 -4.01
N VAL A 34 -12.40 -12.48 -3.61
CA VAL A 34 -13.26 -11.94 -2.54
C VAL A 34 -12.78 -12.45 -1.17
N MET A 35 -11.55 -12.10 -0.79
CA MET A 35 -10.92 -12.62 0.44
C MET A 35 -11.46 -12.02 1.75
N ALA A 36 -12.22 -10.92 1.70
CA ALA A 36 -12.79 -10.26 2.89
C ALA A 36 -14.11 -9.54 2.59
N GLY A 37 -14.98 -9.37 3.59
CA GLY A 37 -16.17 -8.51 3.48
C GLY A 37 -15.79 -7.07 3.08
N GLY A 38 -16.65 -6.40 2.29
CA GLY A 38 -16.35 -5.11 1.66
C GLY A 38 -15.78 -4.07 2.64
N ALA A 39 -16.43 -3.88 3.80
CA ALA A 39 -15.99 -2.91 4.80
C ALA A 39 -14.62 -3.21 5.42
N ALA A 40 -14.33 -4.49 5.73
CA ALA A 40 -13.03 -4.88 6.30
C ALA A 40 -11.89 -4.67 5.29
N ARG A 41 -12.17 -4.94 4.01
CA ARG A 41 -11.22 -4.72 2.91
C ARG A 41 -10.92 -3.24 2.69
N GLU A 42 -11.96 -2.40 2.66
CA GLU A 42 -11.79 -0.96 2.52
C GLU A 42 -10.98 -0.38 3.69
N ALA A 43 -11.25 -0.84 4.92
CA ALA A 43 -10.49 -0.44 6.10
C ALA A 43 -9.00 -0.83 5.99
N TRP A 44 -8.72 -2.05 5.53
CA TRP A 44 -7.34 -2.50 5.27
C TRP A 44 -6.67 -1.63 4.21
N ILE A 45 -7.30 -1.43 3.06
CA ILE A 45 -6.74 -0.63 1.96
C ILE A 45 -6.49 0.80 2.43
N SER A 46 -7.42 1.41 3.16
CA SER A 46 -7.27 2.76 3.71
C SER A 46 -6.06 2.88 4.64
N ASP A 47 -5.89 1.93 5.54
CA ASP A 47 -4.74 1.83 6.45
C ASP A 47 -3.41 1.64 5.69
N ALA A 48 -3.41 0.77 4.67
CA ALA A 48 -2.25 0.57 3.80
C ALA A 48 -1.88 1.83 3.00
N VAL A 49 -2.86 2.57 2.47
CA VAL A 49 -2.64 3.86 1.79
C VAL A 49 -2.02 4.89 2.74
N LEU A 50 -2.51 4.96 3.98
CA LEU A 50 -1.97 5.87 4.98
C LEU A 50 -0.50 5.55 5.29
N ARG A 51 -0.16 4.27 5.47
CA ARG A 51 1.24 3.85 5.70
C ARG A 51 2.14 4.09 4.48
N ALA A 52 1.66 3.78 3.27
CA ALA A 52 2.38 4.06 2.02
C ALA A 52 2.76 5.55 1.92
N ARG A 53 1.83 6.45 2.27
CA ARG A 53 2.07 7.89 2.33
C ARG A 53 3.07 8.28 3.41
N GLY A 54 3.07 7.59 4.56
CA GLY A 54 4.10 7.72 5.60
C GLY A 54 5.52 7.45 5.08
N TYR A 55 5.66 6.48 4.17
CA TYR A 55 6.90 6.21 3.44
C TYR A 55 7.16 7.15 2.26
N ARG A 56 6.35 8.21 2.09
CA ARG A 56 6.42 9.17 0.99
C ARG A 56 6.20 8.54 -0.39
N LEU A 57 5.42 7.45 -0.46
CA LEU A 57 4.92 6.94 -1.73
C LEU A 57 3.77 7.85 -2.18
N LYS A 58 3.90 8.42 -3.38
CA LYS A 58 2.98 9.46 -3.88
C LYS A 58 2.22 9.04 -5.13
N SER A 59 2.84 8.21 -5.97
CA SER A 59 2.17 7.75 -7.18
C SER A 59 1.16 6.67 -6.84
N GLU A 60 0.06 6.62 -7.58
CA GLU A 60 -0.93 5.56 -7.45
C GLU A 60 -0.30 4.18 -7.69
N GLN A 61 0.64 4.08 -8.64
CA GLN A 61 1.37 2.83 -8.90
C GLN A 61 2.17 2.34 -7.68
N ASP A 62 2.93 3.23 -7.03
CA ASP A 62 3.71 2.85 -5.83
C ASP A 62 2.78 2.43 -4.68
N ILE A 63 1.64 3.10 -4.54
CA ILE A 63 0.64 2.80 -3.51
C ILE A 63 -0.03 1.46 -3.79
N THR A 64 -0.45 1.19 -5.03
CA THR A 64 -1.03 -0.10 -5.43
C THR A 64 -0.07 -1.24 -5.15
N GLU A 65 1.20 -1.06 -5.49
CA GLU A 65 2.23 -2.07 -5.24
C GLU A 65 2.46 -2.29 -3.74
N PHE A 66 2.47 -1.23 -2.93
CA PHE A 66 2.52 -1.36 -1.47
C PHE A 66 1.30 -2.12 -0.93
N VAL A 67 0.09 -1.80 -1.40
CA VAL A 67 -1.14 -2.50 -1.02
C VAL A 67 -1.04 -3.98 -1.37
N ASP A 68 -0.58 -4.32 -2.58
CA ASP A 68 -0.38 -5.71 -2.99
C ASP A 68 0.55 -6.47 -2.05
N LEU A 69 1.63 -5.84 -1.58
CA LEU A 69 2.54 -6.45 -0.60
C LEU A 69 1.88 -6.67 0.77
N THR A 70 0.98 -5.79 1.21
CA THR A 70 0.22 -6.03 2.44
C THR A 70 -0.72 -7.23 2.30
N PHE A 71 -1.33 -7.44 1.13
CA PHE A 71 -2.17 -8.62 0.90
C PHE A 71 -1.35 -9.90 0.76
N GLU A 72 -0.13 -9.80 0.23
CA GLU A 72 0.75 -10.94 0.04
C GLU A 72 1.43 -11.42 1.33
N PHE A 73 1.99 -10.50 2.11
CA PHE A 73 2.82 -10.82 3.29
C PHE A 73 2.11 -10.59 4.63
N GLY A 74 0.90 -10.03 4.60
CA GLY A 74 0.10 -9.74 5.78
C GLY A 74 -0.06 -8.24 6.01
N ARG A 75 -1.14 -7.89 6.74
CA ARG A 75 -1.58 -6.51 6.93
C ARG A 75 -0.48 -5.61 7.46
N GLU A 76 0.41 -6.11 8.31
CA GLU A 76 1.45 -5.34 8.99
C GLU A 76 2.86 -5.71 8.50
N PHE A 77 3.01 -6.17 7.25
CA PHE A 77 4.31 -6.63 6.74
C PHE A 77 5.44 -5.60 6.94
N ASP A 78 5.13 -4.31 6.88
CA ASP A 78 6.11 -3.24 7.03
C ASP A 78 6.53 -2.97 8.49
N LEU A 79 5.84 -3.59 9.45
CA LEU A 79 6.08 -3.48 10.89
C LEU A 79 6.61 -4.80 11.50
N GLU A 80 6.33 -5.94 10.86
CA GLU A 80 6.69 -7.26 11.37
C GLU A 80 8.19 -7.56 11.28
N ALA A 81 8.76 -8.10 12.37
CA ALA A 81 10.19 -8.41 12.47
C ALA A 81 10.66 -9.42 11.41
N ARG A 82 9.81 -10.38 11.03
CA ARG A 82 10.10 -11.36 9.96
C ARG A 82 10.30 -10.73 8.58
N HIS A 83 9.85 -9.49 8.39
CA HIS A 83 9.96 -8.73 7.15
C HIS A 83 10.83 -7.47 7.31
N ALA A 84 11.69 -7.42 8.34
CA ALA A 84 12.52 -6.26 8.65
C ALA A 84 13.37 -5.75 7.47
N ALA A 85 13.85 -6.66 6.60
CA ALA A 85 14.59 -6.29 5.39
C ALA A 85 13.73 -5.50 4.38
N GLY A 86 12.47 -5.90 4.17
CA GLY A 86 11.52 -5.15 3.34
C GLY A 86 11.18 -3.79 3.94
N ALA A 87 10.94 -3.75 5.26
CA ALA A 87 10.71 -2.52 6.01
C ALA A 87 11.90 -1.54 5.95
N ALA A 88 13.14 -2.05 5.94
CA ALA A 88 14.33 -1.24 5.81
C ALA A 88 14.40 -0.53 4.44
N ILE A 89 14.04 -1.22 3.35
CA ILE A 89 13.99 -0.65 2.00
C ILE A 89 13.02 0.53 1.94
N LEU A 90 11.85 0.42 2.57
CA LEU A 90 10.86 1.49 2.65
C LEU A 90 11.39 2.73 3.39
N LYS A 91 12.27 2.55 4.36
CA LYS A 91 12.86 3.62 5.19
C LYS A 91 14.11 4.26 4.57
N CYS A 92 14.68 3.68 3.51
CA CYS A 92 15.85 4.22 2.83
C CYS A 92 15.61 5.63 2.26
N ARG A 93 16.65 6.47 2.23
CA ARG A 93 16.59 7.84 1.71
C ARG A 93 16.72 7.90 0.17
N GLN A 94 16.08 6.97 -0.53
CA GLN A 94 16.11 6.88 -1.99
C GLN A 94 14.81 7.41 -2.62
N LEU A 95 14.83 7.64 -3.93
CA LEU A 95 13.61 7.92 -4.70
C LEU A 95 12.59 6.78 -4.54
N ALA A 96 11.30 7.13 -4.50
CA ALA A 96 10.21 6.16 -4.31
C ALA A 96 10.29 4.99 -5.32
N ALA A 97 10.45 5.28 -6.61
CA ALA A 97 10.56 4.27 -7.65
C ALA A 97 11.76 3.32 -7.46
N ALA A 98 12.89 3.80 -6.95
CA ALA A 98 14.05 2.96 -6.65
C ALA A 98 13.77 2.02 -5.48
N ARG A 99 13.13 2.54 -4.42
CA ARG A 99 12.71 1.74 -3.26
C ARG A 99 11.71 0.66 -3.65
N MET A 100 10.68 1.00 -4.43
CA MET A 100 9.69 0.01 -4.88
C MET A 100 10.32 -1.07 -5.74
N ARG A 101 11.27 -0.73 -6.62
CA ARG A 101 12.03 -1.73 -7.38
C ARG A 101 12.83 -2.68 -6.49
N GLN A 102 13.52 -2.14 -5.49
CA GLN A 102 14.25 -2.96 -4.52
C GLN A 102 13.31 -3.84 -3.69
N LEU A 103 12.17 -3.28 -3.28
CA LEU A 103 11.16 -3.97 -2.48
C LEU A 103 10.53 -5.13 -3.28
N ARG A 104 10.28 -4.94 -4.58
CA ARG A 104 9.89 -6.00 -5.51
C ARG A 104 10.93 -7.11 -5.60
N GLY A 105 12.20 -6.75 -5.70
CA GLY A 105 13.31 -7.70 -5.72
C GLY A 105 13.35 -8.53 -4.44
N TRP A 106 13.23 -7.87 -3.28
CA TRP A 106 13.14 -8.53 -1.98
C TRP A 106 11.93 -9.46 -1.88
N ALA A 107 10.73 -9.01 -2.29
CA ALA A 107 9.51 -9.80 -2.26
C ALA A 107 9.62 -11.08 -3.11
N ALA A 108 10.28 -10.99 -4.28
CA ALA A 108 10.56 -12.16 -5.10
C ALA A 108 11.48 -13.17 -4.39
N SER A 109 12.51 -12.70 -3.69
CA SER A 109 13.40 -13.56 -2.89
C SER A 109 12.68 -14.17 -1.66
N ALA A 110 11.79 -13.40 -1.01
CA ALA A 110 11.00 -13.86 0.12
C ALA A 110 10.02 -14.99 -0.28
N ARG A 111 9.39 -14.89 -1.46
CA ARG A 111 8.58 -15.98 -2.03
C ARG A 111 9.38 -17.27 -2.26
N GLY A 112 10.60 -17.15 -2.79
CA GLY A 112 11.44 -18.29 -3.11
C GLY A 112 12.05 -19.01 -1.90
N SER A 113 12.12 -18.35 -0.74
CA SER A 113 12.60 -18.96 0.51
C SER A 113 11.50 -19.70 1.25
N ALA A 114 10.26 -19.18 1.24
CA ALA A 114 9.10 -19.87 1.83
C ALA A 114 8.76 -21.21 1.14
N GLY A 115 9.08 -21.36 -0.15
CA GLY A 115 8.84 -22.61 -0.89
C GLY A 115 9.90 -23.71 -0.70
N LYS A 116 10.95 -23.50 0.10
CA LYS A 116 12.01 -24.49 0.36
C LYS A 116 11.89 -25.22 1.69
N GLU A 117 10.91 -24.86 2.51
CA GLU A 117 10.66 -25.47 3.83
C GLU A 117 9.41 -26.38 3.86
N ALA A 118 8.86 -26.72 2.68
CA ALA A 118 7.76 -27.69 2.50
C ALA A 118 8.27 -28.94 1.78
#